data_AF-A0A200QT25-F1
#
_entry.id   AF-A0A200QT25-F1
#
_cell.length_a   1.000
_cell.length_b   1.000
_cell.length_c   1.000
_cell.angle_alpha   90.00
_cell.angle_beta   90.00
_cell.angle_gamma   90.00
#
_symmetry.space_group_name_H-M   'P 1'
#
loop_
_entity.id
_entity.type
_entity.pdbx_description
1 polymer ?
#
loop_
_entity_poly.entity_id
_entity_poly.type
_entity_poly.pdbx_seq_one_letter_code
_entity_poly.pdbx_strand_id
1 'polypeptide(L)'
;MPLHARAEKKPDPRSRASREADNHQLLQLEEKDVVSSVATVLSDLCGPGEWMPMAKLHTELVEQYGSIWHHSRVRRYLTSEEWPKGRPWFGLLALLRKYPEHFVINTRSKGRVTSEFVSLVSLLS
;
A
#
# COMPACT_ATOMS: atom_id res chain seq x y z
N MET A 1 -22.23 26.06 -50.08
CA MET A 1 -21.86 24.71 -49.61
C MET A 1 -20.39 24.47 -49.95
N PRO A 2 -19.50 24.47 -48.94
CA PRO A 2 -18.44 23.46 -48.93
C PRO A 2 -18.27 22.79 -47.55
N LEU A 3 -17.63 21.63 -47.61
CA LEU A 3 -17.68 20.52 -46.67
C LEU A 3 -16.90 20.73 -45.36
N HIS A 4 -17.46 20.14 -44.30
CA HIS A 4 -16.79 19.83 -43.05
C HIS A 4 -15.48 19.05 -43.27
N ALA A 5 -14.35 19.60 -42.82
CA ALA A 5 -13.17 18.81 -42.47
C ALA A 5 -13.09 18.74 -40.94
N ARG A 6 -13.70 17.71 -40.36
CA ARG A 6 -13.59 17.40 -38.93
C ARG A 6 -12.21 16.78 -38.73
N ALA A 7 -11.24 17.60 -38.32
CA ALA A 7 -9.92 17.12 -37.96
C ALA A 7 -10.03 16.19 -36.74
N GLU A 8 -10.02 14.88 -36.99
CA GLU A 8 -9.80 13.88 -35.96
C GLU A 8 -8.38 14.06 -35.41
N LYS A 9 -8.24 14.83 -34.34
CA LYS A 9 -6.99 14.91 -33.57
C LYS A 9 -6.75 13.55 -32.93
N LYS A 10 -5.96 12.72 -33.61
CA LYS A 10 -5.34 11.51 -33.04
C LYS A 10 -4.61 11.88 -31.74
N PRO A 11 -4.79 11.12 -30.64
CA PRO A 11 -4.07 11.38 -29.40
C PRO A 11 -2.57 11.20 -29.61
N ASP A 12 -1.80 12.24 -29.28
CA ASP A 12 -0.36 12.34 -29.48
C ASP A 12 0.37 11.34 -28.54
N PRO A 13 1.26 10.46 -29.04
CA PRO A 13 1.96 9.47 -28.20
C PRO A 13 2.80 10.12 -27.07
N ARG A 14 3.23 11.38 -27.23
CA ARG A 14 3.90 12.13 -26.15
C ARG A 14 2.98 12.47 -24.97
N SER A 15 1.68 12.65 -25.23
CA SER A 15 0.70 12.93 -24.17
C SER A 15 0.39 11.69 -23.31
N ARG A 16 0.57 10.49 -23.87
CA ARG A 16 0.37 9.22 -23.17
C ARG A 16 1.53 8.91 -22.22
N ALA A 17 2.76 9.09 -22.68
CA ALA A 17 3.96 8.91 -21.86
C ALA A 17 4.04 9.90 -20.67
N SER A 18 3.62 11.15 -20.87
CA SER A 18 3.54 12.14 -19.78
C SER A 18 2.54 11.71 -18.69
N ARG A 19 1.34 11.26 -19.09
CA ARG A 19 0.31 10.78 -18.16
C ARG A 19 0.73 9.51 -17.39
N GLU A 20 1.49 8.63 -18.04
CA GLU A 20 2.03 7.42 -17.39
C GLU A 20 3.09 7.78 -16.34
N ALA A 21 3.97 8.74 -16.62
CA ALA A 21 4.93 9.25 -15.64
C ALA A 21 4.25 9.91 -14.44
N ASP A 22 3.23 10.74 -14.68
CA ASP A 22 2.44 11.40 -13.62
C ASP A 22 1.73 10.36 -12.74
N ASN A 23 1.15 9.31 -13.36
CA ASN A 23 0.53 8.20 -12.64
C ASN A 23 1.55 7.43 -11.79
N HIS A 24 2.75 7.16 -12.30
CA HIS A 24 3.79 6.48 -11.52
C HIS A 24 4.28 7.32 -10.34
N GLN A 25 4.42 8.63 -10.53
CA GLN A 25 4.81 9.53 -9.44
C GLN A 25 3.75 9.59 -8.34
N LEU A 26 2.47 9.66 -8.72
CA LEU A 26 1.35 9.60 -7.78
C LEU A 26 1.36 8.30 -6.98
N LEU A 27 1.55 7.16 -7.65
CA LEU A 27 1.64 5.86 -6.98
C LEU A 27 2.80 5.79 -5.97
N GLN A 28 3.96 6.38 -6.28
CA GLN A 28 5.09 6.42 -5.34
C GLN A 28 4.81 7.29 -4.11
N LEU A 29 4.10 8.41 -4.29
CA LEU A 29 3.68 9.25 -3.17
C LEU A 29 2.69 8.50 -2.28
N GLU A 30 1.75 7.77 -2.87
CA GLU A 30 0.80 6.93 -2.13
C GLU A 30 1.49 5.82 -1.34
N GLU A 31 2.49 5.15 -1.94
CA GLU A 31 3.30 4.14 -1.23
C GLU A 31 4.03 4.75 -0.04
N LYS A 32 4.63 5.93 -0.22
CA LYS A 32 5.33 6.65 0.85
C LYS A 32 4.41 7.05 2.00
N ASP A 33 3.22 7.56 1.69
CA ASP A 33 2.25 7.95 2.71
C ASP A 33 1.82 6.73 3.54
N VAL A 34 1.51 5.60 2.90
CA VAL A 34 1.15 4.36 3.60
C VAL A 34 2.30 3.84 4.45
N VAL A 35 3.52 3.83 3.92
CA VAL A 35 4.73 3.42 4.65
C VAL A 35 4.96 4.30 5.87
N SER A 36 4.83 5.62 5.73
CA SER A 36 5.01 6.56 6.83
C SER A 36 3.98 6.31 7.93
N SER A 37 2.69 6.14 7.57
CA SER A 37 1.65 5.87 8.55
C SER A 37 1.84 4.52 9.26
N VAL A 38 2.31 3.48 8.54
CA VAL A 38 2.66 2.20 9.18
C VAL A 38 3.78 2.40 10.20
N ALA A 39 4.82 3.16 9.85
CA ALA A 39 5.92 3.44 10.77
C ALA A 39 5.45 4.20 12.01
N THR A 40 4.57 5.20 11.84
CA THR A 40 3.95 5.92 12.95
C THR A 40 3.16 4.97 13.85
N VAL A 41 2.24 4.18 13.30
CA VAL A 41 1.43 3.23 14.10
C VAL A 41 2.32 2.23 14.86
N LEU A 42 3.36 1.70 14.23
CA LEU A 42 4.28 0.77 14.90
C LEU A 42 5.11 1.47 15.97
N SER A 43 5.57 2.71 15.74
CA SER A 43 6.31 3.48 16.74
C SER A 43 5.46 3.85 17.95
N ASP A 44 4.17 4.11 17.74
CA ASP A 44 3.26 4.53 18.81
C ASP A 44 2.75 3.34 19.63
N LEU A 45 2.59 2.16 19.00
CA LEU A 45 1.93 1.00 19.60
C LEU A 45 2.85 -0.17 19.93
N CYS A 46 4.10 -0.18 19.47
CA CYS A 46 5.07 -1.24 19.77
C CYS A 46 6.26 -0.69 20.57
N GLY A 47 6.64 -1.41 21.62
CA GLY A 47 7.88 -1.20 22.36
C GLY A 47 9.10 -1.91 21.75
N PRO A 48 10.30 -1.71 22.33
CA PRO A 48 11.50 -2.41 21.92
C PRO A 48 11.35 -3.93 21.97
N GLY A 49 11.74 -4.63 20.90
CA GLY A 49 11.64 -6.08 20.74
C GLY A 49 10.23 -6.59 20.42
N GLU A 50 9.22 -5.72 20.38
CA GLU A 50 7.84 -6.13 20.15
C GLU A 50 7.52 -6.32 18.66
N TRP A 51 6.55 -7.20 18.41
CA TRP A 51 6.06 -7.54 17.07
C TRP A 51 4.55 -7.41 17.02
N MET A 52 4.05 -6.68 16.03
CA MET A 52 2.62 -6.52 15.82
C MET A 52 2.09 -7.56 14.82
N PRO A 53 0.97 -8.24 15.10
CA PRO A 53 0.29 -9.05 14.08
C PRO A 53 -0.16 -8.19 12.90
N MET A 54 0.04 -8.64 11.66
CA MET A 54 -0.38 -7.89 10.46
C MET A 54 -1.87 -7.60 10.41
N ALA A 55 -2.69 -8.52 10.95
CA ALA A 55 -4.13 -8.31 11.09
C ALA A 55 -4.45 -7.13 12.01
N LYS A 56 -3.71 -6.99 13.13
CA LYS A 56 -3.89 -5.86 14.05
C LYS A 56 -3.45 -4.55 13.40
N LEU A 57 -2.26 -4.54 12.79
CA LEU A 57 -1.76 -3.36 12.07
C LEU A 57 -2.76 -2.87 11.01
N HIS A 58 -3.34 -3.80 10.24
CA HIS A 58 -4.37 -3.46 9.26
C HIS A 58 -5.59 -2.79 9.89
N THR A 59 -6.11 -3.32 10.98
CA THR A 59 -7.22 -2.71 11.73
C THR A 59 -6.87 -1.30 12.19
N GLU A 60 -5.71 -1.11 12.82
CA GLU A 60 -5.26 0.21 13.32
C GLU A 60 -5.15 1.23 12.18
N LEU A 61 -4.63 0.83 11.01
CA LEU A 61 -4.54 1.71 9.84
C LEU A 61 -5.92 2.09 9.31
N VAL A 62 -6.86 1.15 9.26
CA VAL A 62 -8.24 1.42 8.83
C VAL A 62 -8.96 2.34 9.82
N GLU A 63 -8.77 2.13 11.12
CA GLU A 63 -9.41 2.94 12.16
C GLU A 63 -8.84 4.36 12.23
N GLN A 64 -7.52 4.51 12.19
CA GLN A 64 -6.86 5.81 12.32
C GLN A 64 -6.88 6.63 11.03
N TYR A 65 -6.74 5.98 9.87
CA TYR A 65 -6.56 6.66 8.59
C TYR A 65 -7.67 6.39 7.57
N GLY A 66 -8.59 5.45 7.81
CA GLY A 66 -9.61 5.07 6.83
C GLY A 66 -10.57 6.21 6.44
N SER A 67 -10.74 7.22 7.29
CA SER A 67 -11.52 8.43 6.99
C SER A 67 -10.72 9.53 6.29
N ILE A 68 -9.38 9.51 6.43
CA ILE A 68 -8.45 10.50 5.90
C ILE A 68 -7.96 10.08 4.51
N TRP A 69 -7.68 8.78 4.35
CA TRP A 69 -7.17 8.22 3.12
C TRP A 69 -8.28 8.01 2.09
N HIS A 70 -8.06 8.55 0.89
CA HIS A 70 -8.96 8.31 -0.22
C HIS A 70 -9.03 6.82 -0.57
N HIS A 71 -10.24 6.28 -0.62
CA HIS A 71 -10.50 4.87 -0.93
C HIS A 71 -9.81 4.36 -2.19
N SER A 72 -9.55 5.18 -3.21
CA SER A 72 -8.84 4.72 -4.41
C SER A 72 -7.35 4.44 -4.17
N ARG A 73 -6.71 5.19 -3.27
CA ARG A 73 -5.25 5.22 -3.09
C ARG A 73 -4.77 4.06 -2.23
N VAL A 74 -5.45 3.82 -1.11
CA VAL A 74 -5.01 2.84 -0.10
C VAL A 74 -5.73 1.51 -0.16
N ARG A 75 -6.86 1.43 -0.88
CA ARG A 75 -7.64 0.19 -1.02
C ARG A 75 -6.77 -0.95 -1.55
N ARG A 76 -5.85 -0.70 -2.49
CA ARG A 76 -4.97 -1.75 -3.01
C ARG A 76 -4.04 -2.38 -1.96
N TYR A 77 -3.73 -1.66 -0.88
CA TYR A 77 -2.90 -2.15 0.22
C TYR A 77 -3.74 -2.75 1.35
N LEU A 78 -4.94 -2.22 1.57
CA LEU A 78 -5.83 -2.61 2.68
C LEU A 78 -6.95 -3.58 2.29
N THR A 79 -7.08 -3.92 1.01
CA THR A 79 -8.04 -4.91 0.52
C THR A 79 -7.32 -5.94 -0.35
N SER A 80 -7.77 -7.19 -0.31
CA SER A 80 -7.28 -8.19 -1.25
C SER A 80 -7.88 -7.92 -2.62
N GLU A 81 -7.03 -7.85 -3.64
CA GLU A 81 -7.48 -7.76 -5.04
C GLU A 81 -8.29 -9.01 -5.46
N GLU A 82 -8.19 -10.12 -4.71
CA GLU A 82 -8.87 -11.41 -4.95
C GLU A 82 -9.95 -11.75 -3.89
N TRP A 83 -10.73 -10.76 -3.43
CA TRP A 83 -11.88 -11.04 -2.56
C TRP A 83 -12.90 -11.95 -3.27
N PRO A 84 -13.46 -13.00 -2.63
CA PRO A 84 -13.58 -13.20 -1.17
C PRO A 84 -12.64 -14.25 -0.54
N LYS A 85 -11.52 -14.64 -1.16
CA LYS A 85 -10.70 -15.77 -0.68
C LYS A 85 -9.35 -15.39 -0.03
N GLY A 86 -8.96 -14.10 -0.04
CA GLY A 86 -7.64 -13.65 0.42
C GLY A 86 -7.60 -12.92 1.76
N ARG A 87 -6.40 -12.69 2.30
CA ARG A 87 -6.19 -11.82 3.48
C ARG A 87 -6.28 -10.36 3.03
N PRO A 88 -7.02 -9.48 3.74
CA PRO A 88 -7.22 -8.10 3.31
C PRO A 88 -5.90 -7.30 3.34
N TRP A 89 -4.97 -7.66 4.24
CA TRP A 89 -3.65 -7.05 4.36
C TRP A 89 -2.58 -7.63 3.43
N PHE A 90 -2.94 -8.45 2.43
CA PHE A 90 -1.95 -9.02 1.51
C PHE A 90 -1.19 -7.95 0.73
N GLY A 91 -1.90 -6.93 0.24
CA GLY A 91 -1.28 -5.79 -0.44
C GLY A 91 -0.33 -5.00 0.47
N LEU A 92 -0.74 -4.76 1.73
CA LEU A 92 0.10 -4.14 2.75
C LEU A 92 1.35 -4.97 3.02
N LEU A 93 1.22 -6.28 3.18
CA LEU A 93 2.35 -7.18 3.37
C LEU A 93 3.34 -7.10 2.20
N ALA A 94 2.85 -7.08 0.96
CA ALA A 94 3.68 -6.93 -0.22
C ALA A 94 4.39 -5.56 -0.27
N LEU A 95 3.69 -4.49 0.13
CA LEU A 95 4.26 -3.14 0.20
C LEU A 95 5.42 -3.09 1.21
N LEU A 96 5.21 -3.56 2.44
CA LEU A 96 6.24 -3.49 3.50
C LEU A 96 7.49 -4.30 3.15
N ARG A 97 7.35 -5.40 2.39
CA ARG A 97 8.51 -6.15 1.88
C ARG A 97 9.39 -5.36 0.90
N LYS A 98 8.89 -4.26 0.31
CA LYS A 98 9.69 -3.36 -0.53
C LYS A 98 10.61 -2.43 0.28
N TYR A 99 10.39 -2.30 1.58
CA TYR A 99 11.11 -1.40 2.48
C TYR A 99 11.79 -2.16 3.64
N PRO A 100 12.67 -3.14 3.35
CA PRO A 100 13.32 -3.96 4.37
C PRO A 100 14.27 -3.17 5.29
N GLU A 101 14.72 -1.99 4.87
CA GLU A 101 15.50 -1.08 5.73
C GLU A 101 14.67 -0.47 6.87
N HIS A 102 13.33 -0.48 6.75
CA HIS A 102 12.42 0.10 7.74
C HIS A 102 11.64 -0.97 8.51
N PHE A 103 11.22 -2.04 7.84
CA PHE A 103 10.34 -3.06 8.42
C PHE A 103 10.95 -4.46 8.36
N VAL A 104 10.75 -5.21 9.43
CA VAL A 104 11.04 -6.63 9.49
C VAL A 104 9.74 -7.41 9.61
N ILE A 105 9.58 -8.43 8.77
CA ILE A 105 8.40 -9.30 8.77
C ILE A 105 8.81 -10.71 9.21
N ASN A 106 8.10 -11.23 10.20
CA ASN A 106 8.21 -12.62 10.64
C ASN A 106 6.94 -13.38 10.24
N THR A 107 7.10 -14.45 9.48
CA THR A 107 5.98 -15.34 9.10
C THR A 107 6.10 -16.65 9.87
N ARG A 108 5.05 -16.99 10.62
CA ARG A 108 4.98 -18.22 11.40
C ARG A 108 3.88 -19.10 10.83
N SER A 109 4.19 -20.36 10.56
CA SER A 109 3.23 -21.34 10.06
C SER A 109 3.00 -22.42 11.10
N LYS A 110 1.75 -22.68 11.45
CA LYS A 110 1.34 -23.80 12.32
C LYS A 110 0.31 -24.64 11.57
N GLY A 111 0.77 -25.75 11.00
CA GLY A 111 -0.05 -26.60 10.14
C GLY A 111 -0.50 -25.85 8.89
N ARG A 112 -1.81 -25.72 8.67
CA ARG A 112 -2.40 -25.00 7.52
C ARG A 112 -2.60 -23.50 7.76
N VAL A 113 -2.32 -23.00 8.97
CA VAL A 113 -2.51 -21.60 9.33
C VAL A 113 -1.18 -20.87 9.31
N THR A 114 -1.11 -19.82 8.51
CA THR A 114 0.01 -18.88 8.48
C THR A 114 -0.35 -17.63 9.29
N SER A 115 0.60 -17.05 10.01
CA SER A 115 0.44 -15.77 10.71
C SER A 115 1.64 -14.89 10.43
N GLU A 116 1.39 -13.66 10.00
CA GLU A 116 2.44 -12.67 9.75
C GLU A 116 2.48 -11.63 10.88
N PHE A 117 3.70 -11.29 11.28
CA PHE A 117 4.01 -10.28 12.26
C PHE A 117 5.00 -9.29 11.67
N VAL A 118 4.94 -8.03 12.09
CA VAL A 118 5.80 -6.97 11.60
C VAL A 118 6.31 -6.13 12.77
N SER A 119 7.54 -5.63 12.64
CA SER A 119 8.13 -4.66 13.55
C SER A 119 8.98 -3.67 12.77
N LEU A 120 9.29 -2.53 13.38
CA LEU A 120 10.30 -1.61 12.86
C LEU A 120 11.69 -2.18 13.11
N VAL A 121 12.59 -2.03 12.13
CA VAL A 121 14.01 -2.41 12.29
C VAL A 121 14.61 -1.73 13.53
N SER A 122 14.28 -0.45 13.75
CA SER A 122 14.77 0.34 14.88
C SER A 122 14.30 -0.13 16.26
N LEU A 123 13.21 -0.91 16.32
CA LEU A 123 12.71 -1.46 17.60
C LEU A 123 13.39 -2.77 17.97
N LEU A 124 14.03 -3.46 17.03
CA LEU A 124 14.68 -4.75 17.24
C LEU A 124 16.19 -4.64 17.49
N SER A 125 16.73 -3.42 17.42
CA SER A 125 18.16 -3.14 17.40
C SER A 125 18.70 -2.60 18.72
#